data_AF-A0A7D9JVI3-F1
#
_entry.id   AF-A0A7D9JVI3-F1
#
_cell.length_a   1.000
_cell.length_b   1.000
_cell.length_c   1.000
_cell.angle_alpha   90.00
_cell.angle_beta   90.00
_cell.angle_gamma   90.00
#
_symmetry.space_group_name_H-M   'P 1'
#
loop_
_entity.id
_entity.type
_entity.pdbx_description
1 polymer ?
#
loop_
_entity_poly.entity_id
_entity_poly.type
_entity_poly.pdbx_seq_one_letter_code
_entity_poly.pdbx_strand_id
1 'polypeptide(L)'
;MARYCLAFESIKLFLGLQGNEDLNDLVNVVCQCKEFIDLKLRNNEKKVLNTLNKDKNRVTIRFPINGKIKTTEQKISCLLQATLGCLPINEFSLNQDVTKIFRSGQRVSKCLYEFCMLQNNYNLLMNALQLSKCFRSRIWENSKYVSKQLEKV
;
A
#
# COMPACT_ATOMS: atom_id res chain seq x y z
N MET A 1 -6.38 14.18 -12.42
CA MET A 1 -7.65 13.44 -12.22
C MET A 1 -7.95 12.51 -13.39
N ALA A 2 -8.48 13.00 -14.52
CA ALA A 2 -8.84 12.19 -15.68
C ALA A 2 -7.65 11.40 -16.28
N ARG A 3 -6.46 12.03 -16.31
CA ARG A 3 -5.20 11.42 -16.80
C ARG A 3 -4.85 10.08 -16.13
N TYR A 4 -5.23 9.89 -14.86
CA TYR A 4 -4.92 8.67 -14.11
C TYR A 4 -6.12 7.75 -13.92
N CYS A 5 -7.32 8.17 -14.38
CA CYS A 5 -8.59 7.49 -14.16
C CYS A 5 -8.81 7.15 -12.67
N LEU A 6 -8.61 8.14 -11.79
CA LEU A 6 -8.92 8.04 -10.36
C LEU A 6 -10.34 8.54 -10.08
N ALA A 7 -10.99 7.93 -9.10
CA ALA A 7 -12.26 8.37 -8.55
C ALA A 7 -12.11 9.70 -7.82
N PHE A 8 -13.13 10.55 -7.92
CA PHE A 8 -13.15 11.85 -7.24
C PHE A 8 -13.02 11.72 -5.72
N GLU A 9 -13.63 10.69 -5.12
CA GLU A 9 -13.54 10.43 -3.68
C GLU A 9 -12.10 10.14 -3.22
N SER A 10 -11.29 9.47 -4.04
CA SER A 10 -9.88 9.21 -3.70
C SER A 10 -9.04 10.49 -3.69
N ILE A 11 -9.39 11.45 -4.54
CA ILE A 11 -8.71 12.74 -4.62
C ILE A 11 -9.02 13.62 -3.41
N LYS A 12 -10.25 13.55 -2.89
CA LYS A 12 -10.59 14.24 -1.64
C LYS A 12 -9.70 13.82 -0.48
N LEU A 13 -9.30 12.55 -0.42
CA LEU A 13 -8.34 12.08 0.57
C LEU A 13 -6.99 12.79 0.43
N PHE A 14 -6.52 13.02 -0.80
CA PHE A 14 -5.25 13.71 -1.05
C PHE A 14 -5.32 15.19 -0.67
N LEU A 15 -6.46 15.84 -0.90
CA LEU A 15 -6.69 17.23 -0.48
C LEU A 15 -6.67 17.41 1.04
N GLY A 16 -6.90 16.35 1.81
CA GLY A 16 -6.83 16.36 3.28
C GLY A 16 -5.42 16.31 3.85
N LEU A 17 -4.38 16.15 3.03
CA LEU A 17 -2.99 16.09 3.47
C LEU A 17 -2.51 17.47 3.96
N GLN A 18 -1.88 17.50 5.13
CA GLN A 18 -1.38 18.70 5.81
C GLN A 18 0.12 18.94 5.59
N GLY A 19 0.86 17.92 5.13
CA GLY A 19 2.26 18.00 4.79
C GLY A 19 3.24 17.44 5.84
N ASN A 20 2.74 16.95 6.96
CA ASN A 20 3.54 16.30 8.00
C ASN A 20 3.44 14.76 7.95
N GLU A 21 2.73 14.21 6.97
CA GLU A 21 2.48 12.79 6.83
C GLU A 21 3.76 12.01 6.53
N ASP A 22 3.94 10.94 7.30
CA ASP A 22 5.03 10.01 7.08
C ASP A 22 4.66 8.94 6.02
N LEU A 23 5.59 8.03 5.74
CA LEU A 23 5.36 6.96 4.77
C LEU A 23 4.18 6.04 5.16
N ASN A 24 3.98 5.79 6.46
CA ASN A 24 2.88 4.96 6.95
C ASN A 24 1.53 5.67 6.81
N ASP A 25 1.48 6.97 7.07
CA ASP A 25 0.30 7.80 6.83
C ASP A 25 -0.12 7.74 5.35
N LEU A 26 0.85 7.89 4.43
CA LEU A 26 0.57 7.80 2.99
C LEU A 26 0.12 6.40 2.56
N VAL A 27 0.67 5.33 3.16
CA VAL A 27 0.16 3.96 2.96
C VAL A 27 -1.30 3.88 3.38
N ASN A 28 -1.67 4.43 4.54
CA ASN A 28 -3.04 4.40 5.03
C ASN A 28 -4.00 5.24 4.16
N VAL A 29 -3.55 6.38 3.65
CA VAL A 29 -4.32 7.21 2.71
C VAL A 29 -4.59 6.46 1.41
N VAL A 30 -3.56 5.82 0.82
CA VAL A 30 -3.73 5.02 -0.40
C VAL A 30 -4.68 3.85 -0.16
N CYS A 31 -4.59 3.16 0.98
CA CYS A 31 -5.47 2.02 1.28
C CYS A 31 -6.94 2.38 1.43
N GLN A 32 -7.27 3.66 1.66
CA GLN A 32 -8.64 4.19 1.74
C GLN A 32 -9.21 4.61 0.38
N CYS A 33 -8.40 4.61 -0.68
CA CYS A 33 -8.84 5.04 -2.00
C CYS A 33 -9.94 4.12 -2.57
N LYS A 34 -10.90 4.73 -3.29
CA LYS A 34 -12.09 4.08 -3.83
C LYS A 34 -11.79 3.02 -4.90
N GLU A 35 -10.61 3.08 -5.51
CA GLU A 35 -10.11 2.10 -6.48
C GLU A 35 -10.00 0.68 -5.91
N PHE A 36 -10.08 0.55 -4.57
CA PHE A 36 -9.97 -0.72 -3.87
C PHE A 36 -11.31 -1.22 -3.29
N ILE A 37 -12.44 -0.55 -3.57
CA ILE A 37 -13.73 -0.88 -2.96
C ILE A 37 -14.19 -2.32 -3.18
N ASP A 38 -13.83 -2.93 -4.32
CA ASP A 38 -14.21 -4.30 -4.66
C ASP A 38 -13.44 -5.36 -3.87
N LEU A 39 -12.37 -4.97 -3.17
CA LEU A 39 -11.57 -5.85 -2.32
C LEU A 39 -12.27 -6.04 -0.98
N LYS A 40 -13.17 -7.03 -0.88
CA LYS A 40 -13.87 -7.32 0.39
C LYS A 40 -13.02 -8.16 1.33
N LEU A 41 -13.05 -7.84 2.63
CA LEU A 41 -12.52 -8.71 3.68
C LEU A 41 -13.44 -9.91 3.90
N ARG A 42 -12.92 -11.12 3.72
CA ARG A 42 -13.62 -12.39 3.92
C ARG A 42 -13.24 -13.01 5.27
N ASN A 43 -14.07 -13.89 5.81
CA ASN A 43 -13.80 -14.48 7.13
C ASN A 43 -12.65 -15.50 7.12
N ASN A 44 -12.52 -16.29 6.05
CA ASN A 44 -11.52 -17.36 5.92
C ASN A 44 -10.07 -16.83 5.82
N GLU A 45 -9.87 -15.62 5.31
CA GLU A 45 -8.55 -14.99 5.16
C GLU A 45 -8.07 -14.25 6.42
N LYS A 46 -8.95 -13.98 7.40
CA LYS A 46 -8.61 -13.22 8.63
C LYS A 46 -7.47 -13.86 9.41
N LYS A 47 -7.39 -15.18 9.48
CA LYS A 47 -6.33 -15.88 10.22
C LYS A 47 -4.95 -15.56 9.62
N VAL A 48 -4.81 -15.73 8.30
CA VAL A 48 -3.57 -15.48 7.56
C VAL A 48 -3.18 -14.01 7.64
N LEU A 49 -4.13 -13.10 7.45
CA LEU A 49 -3.90 -11.66 7.55
C LEU A 49 -3.41 -11.26 8.95
N ASN A 50 -3.97 -11.82 10.03
CA ASN A 50 -3.52 -11.52 11.39
C ASN A 50 -2.13 -12.09 11.68
N THR A 51 -1.75 -13.23 11.11
CA THR A 51 -0.39 -13.76 11.19
C THR A 51 0.63 -12.87 10.46
N LEU A 52 0.28 -12.32 9.29
CA LEU A 52 1.13 -11.33 8.61
C LEU A 52 1.26 -10.03 9.42
N ASN A 53 0.21 -9.65 10.14
CA ASN A 53 0.18 -8.44 10.97
C ASN A 53 1.04 -8.55 12.22
N LYS A 54 0.87 -9.63 13.01
CA LYS A 54 1.58 -9.88 14.27
C LYS A 54 1.78 -11.38 14.48
N ASP A 55 3.04 -11.79 14.62
CA ASP A 55 3.44 -13.15 14.94
C ASP A 55 4.73 -13.10 15.78
N LYS A 56 4.89 -14.04 16.72
CA LYS A 56 6.05 -14.07 17.62
C LYS A 56 7.29 -14.71 16.98
N ASN A 57 7.08 -15.55 15.97
CA ASN A 57 8.10 -16.46 15.43
C ASN A 57 8.43 -16.15 13.96
N ARG A 58 7.79 -15.13 13.36
CA ARG A 58 7.91 -14.79 11.95
C ARG A 58 8.11 -13.29 11.77
N VAL A 59 8.74 -12.90 10.67
CA VAL A 59 8.80 -11.51 10.24
C VAL A 59 7.39 -11.07 9.82
N THR A 60 6.95 -9.94 10.35
CA THR A 60 5.63 -9.35 10.09
C THR A 60 5.75 -8.08 9.25
N ILE A 61 4.62 -7.48 8.91
CA ILE A 61 4.58 -6.19 8.21
C ILE A 61 5.30 -5.08 9.01
N ARG A 62 5.85 -4.09 8.30
CA ARG A 62 6.67 -3.00 8.85
C ARG A 62 5.90 -2.08 9.79
N PHE A 63 4.64 -1.78 9.45
CA PHE A 63 3.73 -0.94 10.22
C PHE A 63 2.53 -1.79 10.67
N PRO A 64 2.63 -2.46 11.84
CA PRO A 64 1.57 -3.32 12.35
C PRO A 64 0.28 -2.55 12.62
N ILE A 65 -0.83 -3.14 12.22
CA ILE A 65 -2.18 -2.65 12.49
C ILE A 65 -2.53 -2.96 13.95
N ASN A 66 -3.14 -2.00 14.63
CA ASN A 66 -3.59 -2.15 16.00
C ASN A 66 -4.74 -3.16 16.10
N GLY A 67 -4.57 -4.14 16.98
CA GLY A 67 -5.55 -5.22 17.17
C GLY A 67 -5.62 -6.20 16.01
N LYS A 68 -6.84 -6.72 15.79
CA LYS A 68 -7.13 -7.67 14.70
C LYS A 68 -7.61 -6.93 13.45
N ILE A 69 -7.30 -7.47 12.28
CA ILE A 69 -7.80 -6.97 10.99
C ILE A 69 -9.32 -7.19 10.89
N LYS A 70 -10.06 -6.10 10.75
CA LYS A 70 -11.52 -6.02 10.75
C LYS A 70 -12.10 -5.28 9.55
N THR A 71 -11.34 -4.40 8.91
CA THR A 71 -11.82 -3.60 7.77
C THR A 71 -11.10 -3.96 6.47
N THR A 72 -11.69 -3.55 5.35
CA THR A 72 -11.11 -3.72 4.02
C THR A 72 -9.80 -2.96 3.88
N GLU A 73 -9.72 -1.74 4.39
CA GLU A 73 -8.54 -0.87 4.34
C GLU A 73 -7.37 -1.51 5.10
N GLN A 74 -7.65 -2.12 6.25
CA GLN A 74 -6.68 -2.88 7.03
C GLN A 74 -6.18 -4.12 6.29
N LYS A 75 -7.06 -4.83 5.56
CA LYS A 75 -6.64 -5.92 4.68
C LYS A 75 -5.71 -5.42 3.59
N ILE A 76 -6.08 -4.34 2.90
CA ILE A 76 -5.29 -3.77 1.81
C ILE A 76 -3.91 -3.34 2.32
N SER A 77 -3.86 -2.62 3.45
CA SER A 77 -2.62 -2.20 4.10
C SER A 77 -1.75 -3.41 4.46
N CYS A 78 -2.34 -4.44 5.07
CA CYS A 78 -1.62 -5.67 5.41
C CYS A 78 -1.01 -6.35 4.17
N LEU A 79 -1.78 -6.54 3.11
CA LEU A 79 -1.33 -7.20 1.88
C LEU A 79 -0.27 -6.39 1.12
N LEU A 80 -0.45 -5.07 1.05
CA LEU A 80 0.52 -4.16 0.46
C LEU A 80 1.85 -4.28 1.20
N GLN A 81 1.84 -4.09 2.52
CA GLN A 81 3.06 -4.13 3.32
C GLN A 81 3.71 -5.52 3.34
N ALA A 82 2.92 -6.60 3.32
CA ALA A 82 3.43 -7.96 3.23
C ALA A 82 4.17 -8.18 1.90
N THR A 83 3.62 -7.68 0.79
CA THR A 83 4.27 -7.76 -0.52
C THR A 83 5.57 -6.94 -0.54
N LEU A 84 5.52 -5.68 -0.09
CA LEU A 84 6.70 -4.81 -0.03
C LEU A 84 7.80 -5.37 0.90
N GLY A 85 7.39 -6.07 1.96
CA GLY A 85 8.26 -6.79 2.89
C GLY A 85 8.75 -8.15 2.40
N CYS A 86 8.38 -8.56 1.18
CA CYS A 86 8.69 -9.89 0.63
C CYS A 86 8.22 -11.06 1.51
N LEU A 87 7.13 -10.88 2.25
CA LEU A 87 6.56 -11.93 3.10
C LEU A 87 5.78 -12.94 2.25
N PRO A 88 5.84 -14.24 2.57
CA PRO A 88 5.11 -15.26 1.83
C PRO A 88 3.60 -15.14 2.08
N ILE A 89 2.82 -15.00 1.00
CA ILE A 89 1.36 -15.03 1.02
C ILE A 89 0.94 -16.33 0.32
N ASN A 90 0.55 -17.34 1.09
CA ASN A 90 0.29 -18.68 0.52
C ASN A 90 -1.13 -18.86 -0.02
N GLU A 91 -2.06 -17.97 0.35
CA GLU A 91 -3.45 -18.04 -0.09
C GLU A 91 -3.61 -17.50 -1.52
N PHE A 92 -4.15 -18.31 -2.42
CA PHE A 92 -4.36 -17.93 -3.82
C PHE A 92 -5.29 -16.72 -3.95
N SER A 93 -6.38 -16.68 -3.18
CA SER A 93 -7.34 -15.57 -3.17
C SER A 93 -6.69 -14.24 -2.76
N LEU A 94 -5.79 -14.27 -1.77
CA LEU A 94 -5.04 -13.08 -1.34
C LEU A 94 -4.03 -12.63 -2.39
N ASN A 95 -3.39 -13.55 -3.12
CA ASN A 95 -2.50 -13.20 -4.24
C ASN A 95 -3.24 -12.51 -5.40
N GLN A 96 -4.49 -12.91 -5.68
CA GLN A 96 -5.33 -12.19 -6.64
C GLN A 96 -5.63 -10.76 -6.17
N ASP A 97 -5.93 -10.60 -4.88
CA ASP A 97 -6.17 -9.29 -4.29
C ASP A 97 -4.91 -8.42 -4.33
N VAL A 98 -3.72 -8.97 -4.03
CA VAL A 98 -2.42 -8.31 -4.21
C VAL A 98 -2.24 -7.82 -5.64
N THR A 99 -2.53 -8.66 -6.64
CA THR A 99 -2.40 -8.28 -8.05
C THR A 99 -3.27 -7.08 -8.40
N LYS A 100 -4.51 -7.04 -7.89
CA LYS A 100 -5.43 -5.90 -8.05
C LYS A 100 -4.92 -4.65 -7.31
N ILE A 101 -4.42 -4.81 -6.09
CA ILE A 101 -3.85 -3.72 -5.28
C ILE A 101 -2.72 -3.04 -6.05
N PHE A 102 -1.76 -3.79 -6.60
CA PHE A 102 -0.65 -3.18 -7.33
C PHE A 102 -1.05 -2.60 -8.68
N ARG A 103 -1.99 -3.21 -9.40
CA ARG A 103 -2.49 -2.68 -10.69
C ARG A 103 -3.12 -1.29 -10.53
N SER A 104 -3.98 -1.10 -9.53
CA SER A 104 -4.58 0.20 -9.25
C SER A 104 -3.63 1.12 -8.48
N GLY A 105 -2.91 0.58 -7.50
CA GLY A 105 -2.00 1.30 -6.62
C GLY A 105 -0.84 1.98 -7.33
N GLN A 106 -0.34 1.44 -8.44
CA GLN A 106 0.67 2.14 -9.27
C GLN A 106 0.14 3.45 -9.85
N ARG A 107 -1.12 3.49 -10.30
CA ARG A 107 -1.74 4.73 -10.80
C ARG A 107 -2.07 5.69 -9.67
N VAL A 108 -2.60 5.15 -8.57
CA VAL A 108 -2.97 5.94 -7.38
C VAL A 108 -1.75 6.62 -6.76
N SER A 109 -0.69 5.86 -6.50
CA SER A 109 0.56 6.39 -5.92
C SER A 109 1.28 7.38 -6.84
N LYS A 110 1.25 7.16 -8.16
CA LYS A 110 1.77 8.14 -9.12
C LYS A 110 0.96 9.44 -9.11
N CYS A 111 -0.37 9.35 -9.07
CA CYS A 111 -1.22 10.52 -8.97
C CYS A 111 -1.00 11.28 -7.66
N LEU A 112 -0.82 10.56 -6.54
CA LEU A 112 -0.49 11.15 -5.24
C LEU A 112 0.84 11.91 -5.29
N TYR A 113 1.90 11.28 -5.82
CA TYR A 113 3.20 11.92 -6.00
C TYR A 113 3.12 13.20 -6.85
N GLU A 114 2.46 13.15 -8.00
CA GLU A 114 2.31 14.34 -8.87
C GLU A 114 1.43 15.41 -8.22
N PHE A 115 0.44 15.02 -7.43
CA PHE A 115 -0.34 15.96 -6.62
C PHE A 115 0.54 16.66 -5.58
N CYS A 116 1.38 15.91 -4.85
CA CYS A 116 2.32 16.47 -3.89
C CYS A 116 3.40 17.34 -4.55
N MET A 117 3.77 17.10 -5.83
CA MET A 117 4.69 17.98 -6.56
C MET A 117 4.14 19.40 -6.78
N LEU A 118 2.81 19.54 -6.81
CA LEU A 118 2.16 20.84 -6.92
C LEU A 118 2.07 21.55 -5.56
N GLN A 119 2.42 20.87 -4.47
CA GLN A 119 2.45 21.41 -3.12
C GLN A 119 3.89 21.79 -2.73
N ASN A 120 4.06 22.86 -1.95
CA ASN A 120 5.37 23.31 -1.48
C ASN A 120 5.86 22.57 -0.22
N ASN A 121 5.63 21.26 -0.11
CA ASN A 121 6.06 20.46 1.03
C ASN A 121 7.03 19.35 0.63
N TYR A 122 8.32 19.55 0.96
CA TYR A 122 9.40 18.63 0.61
C TYR A 122 9.26 17.25 1.27
N ASN A 123 8.93 17.19 2.56
CA ASN A 123 8.85 15.93 3.30
C ASN A 123 7.73 15.04 2.75
N LEU A 124 6.55 15.63 2.54
CA LEU A 124 5.41 14.96 1.95
C LEU A 124 5.74 14.46 0.53
N LEU A 125 6.34 15.31 -0.30
CA LEU A 125 6.73 14.95 -1.66
C LEU A 125 7.74 13.78 -1.67
N MET A 126 8.72 13.81 -0.78
CA MET A 126 9.73 12.75 -0.67
C MET A 126 9.09 11.41 -0.28
N ASN A 127 8.22 11.41 0.73
CA ASN A 127 7.49 10.21 1.17
C ASN A 127 6.57 9.68 0.05
N ALA A 128 5.86 10.57 -0.67
CA ALA A 128 4.99 10.19 -1.77
C ALA A 128 5.77 9.59 -2.95
N LEU A 129 6.94 10.16 -3.28
CA LEU A 129 7.84 9.63 -4.30
C LEU A 129 8.38 8.25 -3.91
N GLN A 130 8.80 8.07 -2.66
CA GLN A 130 9.25 6.77 -2.15
C GLN A 130 8.14 5.72 -2.25
N LEU A 131 6.92 6.06 -1.84
CA LEU A 131 5.78 5.16 -1.95
C LEU A 131 5.47 4.77 -3.41
N SER A 132 5.49 5.75 -4.32
CA SER A 132 5.33 5.51 -5.76
C SER A 132 6.39 4.55 -6.32
N LYS A 133 7.66 4.72 -5.92
CA LYS A 133 8.74 3.77 -6.25
C LYS A 133 8.47 2.37 -5.70
N CYS A 134 8.01 2.26 -4.44
CA CYS A 134 7.67 0.98 -3.82
C CYS A 134 6.55 0.25 -4.56
N PHE A 135 5.51 0.96 -5.03
CA PHE A 135 4.46 0.36 -5.85
C PHE A 135 4.96 -0.16 -7.20
N ARG A 136 5.95 0.53 -7.80
CA ARG A 136 6.55 0.09 -9.06
C ARG A 136 7.48 -1.12 -8.87
N SER A 137 8.35 -1.07 -7.87
CA SER A 137 9.35 -2.12 -7.58
C SER A 137 8.79 -3.31 -6.81
N ARG A 138 7.62 -3.15 -6.18
CA ARG A 138 7.00 -4.12 -5.26
C ARG A 138 7.86 -4.49 -4.06
N ILE A 139 8.76 -3.60 -3.63
CA ILE A 139 9.59 -3.76 -2.43
C ILE A 139 9.70 -2.44 -1.68
N TRP A 140 9.99 -2.50 -0.38
CA TRP A 140 10.32 -1.30 0.40
C TRP A 140 11.59 -0.61 -0.09
N GLU A 141 11.66 0.70 0.13
CA GLU A 141 12.77 1.59 -0.24
C GLU A 141 14.09 1.19 0.43
N ASN A 142 14.03 0.57 1.60
CA ASN A 142 15.16 0.11 2.40
C ASN A 142 15.31 -1.43 2.38
N SER A 143 14.67 -2.11 1.43
CA SER A 143 14.73 -3.57 1.32
C SER A 143 16.14 -4.06 1.00
N LYS A 144 16.56 -5.17 1.62
CA LYS A 144 17.81 -5.88 1.28
C LYS A 144 17.72 -6.64 -0.05
N TYR A 145 16.50 -6.84 -0.57
CA TYR A 145 16.22 -7.62 -1.77
C TYR A 145 16.14 -6.76 -3.04
N VAL A 146 17.01 -5.75 -3.18
CA VAL A 146 16.98 -4.79 -4.31
C VAL A 146 17.12 -5.50 -5.67
N SER A 147 17.83 -6.63 -5.73
CA SER A 147 17.98 -7.43 -6.95
C SER A 147 16.66 -7.89 -7.56
N LYS A 148 15.60 -8.08 -6.75
CA LYS A 148 14.26 -8.46 -7.23
C LYS A 148 13.61 -7.43 -8.16
N GLN A 149 14.19 -6.23 -8.28
CA GLN A 149 13.74 -5.23 -9.25
C GLN A 149 14.10 -5.59 -10.70
N LEU A 150 15.04 -6.53 -10.89
CA LEU A 150 15.49 -6.97 -12.20
C LEU A 150 14.63 -8.17 -12.64
N GLU A 151 14.07 -8.12 -13.85
CA GLU A 151 13.14 -9.16 -14.36
C GLU A 151 13.76 -10.56 -14.46
N LYS A 152 15.08 -10.69 -14.35
CA LYS A 152 15.85 -11.90 -14.65
C LYS A 152 16.78 -12.35 -13.53
N VAL A 153 16.63 -11.83 -12.30
CA VAL A 153 17.48 -12.13 -11.13
C VAL A 153 16.60 -12.44 -9.92
#